data_AF-A0A2V9M425-F1
#
_entry.id   AF-A0A2V9M425-F1
#
_cell.length_a   1.000
_cell.length_b   1.000
_cell.length_c   1.000
_cell.angle_alpha   90.00
_cell.angle_beta   90.00
_cell.angle_gamma   90.00
#
_symmetry.space_group_name_H-M   'P 1'
#
loop_
_entity.id
_entity.type
_entity.pdbx_description
1 polymer ?
#
loop_
_entity_poly.entity_id
_entity_poly.type
_entity_poly.pdbx_seq_one_letter_code
_entity_poly.pdbx_strand_id
1 'polypeptide(L)'
;MRNKPIVVIIIASLFLGASTLTRGHDWGDDFASYIMQAGSILSGRTREFVEHNSFTIFESSSQIGPVAYPWGYPLILSPIRHQRNESTCFEITWFVFLRGIF
;
A
#
# COMPACT_ATOMS: atom_id res chain seq x y z
N MET A 1 -30.53 8.45 -34.51
CA MET A 1 -29.32 9.31 -34.42
C MET A 1 -29.17 10.04 -33.07
N ARG A 2 -30.16 10.02 -32.17
CA ARG A 2 -30.20 10.78 -30.90
C ARG A 2 -29.28 10.27 -29.78
N ASN A 3 -28.78 9.05 -29.92
CA ASN A 3 -27.99 8.28 -28.94
C ASN A 3 -26.48 8.27 -29.25
N LYS A 4 -26.06 8.82 -30.40
CA LYS A 4 -24.63 9.00 -30.75
C LYS A 4 -23.82 9.77 -29.70
N PRO A 5 -24.29 10.88 -29.10
CA PRO A 5 -23.51 11.59 -28.09
C PRO A 5 -23.33 10.78 -26.80
N ILE A 6 -24.32 9.97 -26.41
CA ILE A 6 -24.22 9.09 -25.23
C ILE A 6 -23.14 8.03 -25.45
N VAL A 7 -23.11 7.42 -26.63
CA VAL A 7 -22.08 6.43 -26.98
C VAL A 7 -20.68 7.06 -26.94
N VAL A 8 -20.53 8.28 -27.44
CA VAL A 8 -19.24 9.01 -27.39
C VAL A 8 -18.81 9.27 -25.94
N ILE A 9 -19.73 9.69 -25.07
CA ILE A 9 -19.43 9.93 -23.65
C ILE A 9 -19.01 8.64 -22.94
N ILE A 10 -19.68 7.53 -23.20
CA ILE A 10 -19.34 6.23 -22.60
C ILE A 10 -17.94 5.79 -23.06
N ILE A 11 -17.63 5.88 -24.35
CA ILE A 11 -16.31 5.51 -24.89
C ILE A 11 -15.21 6.42 -24.32
N ALA A 12 -15.44 7.73 -24.25
CA ALA A 12 -14.49 8.67 -23.67
C ALA A 12 -14.24 8.38 -22.19
N SER A 13 -15.28 8.06 -21.43
CA SER A 13 -15.17 7.71 -20.00
C SER A 13 -14.39 6.42 -19.79
N LEU A 14 -14.65 5.40 -20.61
CA LEU A 14 -13.90 4.14 -20.59
C LEU A 14 -12.42 4.35 -20.94
N PHE A 15 -12.14 5.17 -21.96
CA PHE A 15 -10.77 5.46 -22.37
C PHE A 15 -10.00 6.22 -21.28
N LEU A 16 -10.61 7.25 -20.70
CA LEU A 16 -10.01 8.00 -19.59
C LEU A 16 -9.80 7.11 -18.36
N GLY A 17 -10.81 6.30 -17.99
CA GLY A 17 -10.69 5.32 -16.91
C GLY A 17 -9.52 4.35 -17.15
N ALA A 18 -9.47 3.73 -18.33
CA ALA A 18 -8.39 2.82 -18.70
C ALA A 18 -7.00 3.48 -18.70
N SER A 19 -6.90 4.74 -19.13
CA SER A 19 -5.62 5.48 -19.14
C SER A 19 -5.10 5.84 -17.75
N THR A 20 -5.95 5.78 -16.73
CA THR A 20 -5.58 6.06 -15.34
C THR A 20 -5.33 4.79 -14.52
N LEU A 21 -5.56 3.60 -15.09
CA LEU A 21 -5.20 2.35 -14.45
C LEU A 21 -3.67 2.25 -14.38
N THR A 22 -3.14 2.44 -13.18
CA THR A 22 -1.76 2.10 -12.87
C THR A 22 -1.64 0.59 -12.72
N ARG A 23 -0.53 -0.02 -13.19
CA ARG A 23 -0.18 -1.36 -12.72
C ARG A 23 -0.07 -1.27 -11.20
N GLY A 24 -0.94 -1.99 -10.49
CA GLY A 24 -0.86 -2.09 -9.04
C GLY A 24 0.57 -2.45 -8.67
N HIS A 25 1.09 -1.81 -7.62
CA HIS A 25 2.43 -2.13 -7.15
C HIS A 25 2.42 -3.58 -6.63
N ASP A 26 3.52 -4.31 -6.72
CA ASP A 26 3.59 -5.64 -6.11
C ASP A 26 3.70 -5.46 -4.58
N TRP A 27 2.73 -5.98 -3.84
CA TRP A 27 2.72 -5.92 -2.37
C TRP A 27 3.64 -7.00 -1.77
N GLY A 28 4.31 -7.77 -2.64
CA GLY A 28 5.10 -8.93 -2.27
C GLY A 28 6.08 -8.62 -1.15
N ASP A 29 5.94 -9.40 -0.08
CA ASP A 29 6.86 -9.52 1.07
C ASP A 29 6.69 -8.47 2.19
N ASP A 30 7.71 -8.30 3.04
CA ASP A 30 7.77 -7.43 4.21
C ASP A 30 7.21 -5.99 4.02
N PHE A 31 7.25 -5.46 2.79
CA PHE A 31 6.79 -4.10 2.47
C PHE A 31 5.31 -3.86 2.79
N ALA A 32 4.44 -4.84 2.51
CA ALA A 32 3.02 -4.71 2.84
C ALA A 32 2.81 -4.48 4.34
N SER A 33 3.58 -5.17 5.18
CA SER A 33 3.50 -5.04 6.64
C SER A 33 3.96 -3.66 7.11
N TYR A 34 5.05 -3.12 6.55
CA TYR A 34 5.50 -1.75 6.83
C TYR A 34 4.45 -0.69 6.49
N ILE A 35 3.77 -0.86 5.35
CA ILE A 35 2.71 0.03 4.88
C ILE A 35 1.49 -0.02 5.82
N MET A 36 1.05 -1.23 6.20
CA MET A 36 -0.06 -1.42 7.14
C MET A 36 0.26 -0.85 8.53
N GLN A 37 1.49 -1.07 9.01
CA GLN A 37 1.97 -0.53 10.27
C GLN A 37 2.07 1.00 10.23
N ALA A 38 2.51 1.60 9.13
CA ALA A 38 2.51 3.06 8.96
C ALA A 38 1.08 3.63 8.97
N GLY A 39 0.11 2.93 8.38
CA GLY A 39 -1.30 3.31 8.42
C GLY A 39 -1.91 3.22 9.83
N SER A 40 -1.48 2.25 10.65
CA SER A 40 -1.95 2.12 12.03
C SER A 40 -1.42 3.23 12.93
N ILE A 41 -0.19 3.72 12.67
CA ILE A 41 0.37 4.92 13.32
C ILE A 41 -0.48 6.15 13.01
N LEU A 42 -0.77 6.40 11.73
CA LEU A 42 -1.58 7.57 11.32
C LEU A 42 -2.99 7.57 11.90
N SER A 43 -3.58 6.39 12.06
CA SER A 43 -4.93 6.24 12.60
C SER A 43 -4.98 6.08 14.13
N GLY A 44 -3.84 6.05 14.81
CA GLY A 44 -3.77 5.83 16.26
C GLY A 44 -4.22 4.43 16.71
N ARG A 45 -4.29 3.45 15.79
CA ARG A 45 -4.81 2.09 16.02
C ARG A 45 -3.70 1.03 15.95
N THR A 46 -2.53 1.34 16.49
CA THR A 46 -1.37 0.44 16.49
C THR A 46 -1.62 -0.86 17.25
N ARG A 47 -2.40 -0.80 18.34
CA ARG A 47 -2.78 -1.98 19.14
C ARG A 47 -3.60 -2.98 18.31
N GLU A 48 -4.63 -2.51 17.62
CA GLU A 48 -5.48 -3.34 16.76
C GLU A 48 -4.69 -3.95 15.60
N PHE A 49 -3.75 -3.19 15.03
CA PHE A 49 -2.84 -3.72 14.01
C PHE A 49 -2.03 -4.90 14.52
N VAL A 50 -1.42 -4.78 15.71
CA VAL A 50 -0.64 -5.88 16.32
C VAL A 50 -1.52 -7.10 16.58
N GLU A 51 -2.74 -6.91 17.10
CA GLU A 51 -3.68 -8.01 17.35
C GLU A 51 -4.05 -8.75 16.06
N HIS A 52 -4.49 -8.02 15.03
CA HIS A 52 -4.89 -8.62 13.75
C HIS A 52 -3.71 -9.27 13.02
N ASN A 53 -2.53 -8.66 13.05
CA ASN A 53 -1.36 -9.22 12.41
C ASN A 53 -0.83 -10.45 13.16
N SER A 54 -0.92 -10.46 14.50
CA SER A 54 -0.62 -11.66 15.31
C SER A 54 -1.48 -12.84 14.89
N PHE A 55 -2.79 -12.63 14.82
CA PHE A 55 -3.71 -13.67 14.37
C PHE A 55 -3.36 -14.15 12.96
N THR A 56 -3.12 -13.22 12.04
CA THR A 56 -2.80 -13.53 10.65
C THR A 56 -1.53 -14.38 10.52
N ILE A 57 -0.47 -14.03 11.27
CA ILE A 57 0.79 -14.78 11.23
C ILE A 57 0.65 -16.14 11.89
N PHE A 58 0.12 -16.20 13.13
CA PHE A 58 0.09 -17.45 13.90
C PHE A 58 -0.91 -18.47 13.34
N GLU A 59 -1.99 -18.04 12.73
CA GLU A 59 -3.02 -18.91 12.13
C GLU A 59 -2.81 -19.16 10.62
N SER A 60 -1.73 -18.63 10.04
CA SER A 60 -1.36 -18.93 8.66
C SER A 60 -0.69 -20.30 8.53
N SER A 61 -0.82 -20.92 7.36
CA SER A 61 -0.09 -22.16 7.03
C SER A 61 1.43 -21.99 7.00
N SER A 62 1.91 -20.74 6.92
CA SER A 62 3.33 -20.40 6.90
C SER A 62 3.57 -19.08 7.64
N GLN A 63 4.24 -19.16 8.79
CA GLN A 63 4.61 -18.00 9.59
C GLN A 63 5.78 -17.26 8.92
N ILE A 64 5.45 -16.26 8.10
CA ILE A 64 6.42 -15.40 7.41
C ILE A 64 6.46 -14.05 8.11
N GLY A 65 7.68 -13.62 8.49
CA GLY A 65 7.92 -12.32 9.12
C GLY A 65 7.44 -12.20 10.57
N PRO A 66 7.81 -11.09 11.26
CA PRO A 66 7.37 -10.78 12.61
C PRO A 66 5.97 -10.14 12.65
N VAL A 67 5.34 -10.22 13.82
CA VAL A 67 4.06 -9.55 14.13
C VAL A 67 4.12 -8.04 13.92
N ALA A 68 5.25 -7.42 14.21
CA ALA A 68 5.48 -6.02 13.91
C ALA A 68 6.97 -5.83 13.58
N TYR A 69 7.25 -5.07 12.53
CA TYR A 69 8.60 -4.68 12.20
C TYR A 69 9.04 -3.49 13.09
N PRO A 70 10.35 -3.18 13.13
CA PRO A 70 10.84 -2.02 13.88
C PRO A 70 10.10 -0.73 13.50
N TRP A 71 9.52 -0.07 14.50
CA TRP A 71 8.62 1.08 14.32
C TRP A 71 9.25 2.30 13.63
N GLY A 72 10.58 2.42 13.66
CA GLY A 72 11.29 3.57 13.10
C GLY A 72 11.01 3.75 11.61
N TYR A 73 11.00 2.65 10.84
CA TYR A 73 10.76 2.73 9.40
C TYR A 73 9.29 3.09 9.06
N PRO A 74 8.26 2.41 9.60
CA PRO A 74 6.86 2.84 9.49
C PRO A 74 6.60 4.29 9.93
N LEU A 75 7.29 4.77 10.97
CA LEU A 75 7.15 6.14 11.45
C LEU A 75 7.59 7.15 10.38
N ILE A 76 8.75 6.92 9.76
CA ILE A 76 9.26 7.75 8.64
C ILE A 76 8.31 7.67 7.44
N LEU A 77 7.73 6.49 7.20
CA LEU A 77 6.81 6.27 6.09
C LEU A 77 5.43 6.94 6.29
N SER A 78 5.00 7.10 7.54
CA SER A 78 3.67 7.62 7.88
C SER A 78 3.31 8.97 7.21
N PRO A 79 4.11 10.05 7.27
CA PRO A 79 3.77 11.30 6.59
C PRO A 79 3.73 11.16 5.06
N ILE A 80 4.55 10.29 4.49
CA ILE A 80 4.61 10.04 3.04
C ILE A 80 3.33 9.34 2.59
N ARG A 81 2.87 8.34 3.36
CA ARG A 81 1.65 7.57 3.08
C ARG A 81 0.39 8.42 3.22
N HIS A 82 0.42 9.48 4.02
CA HIS A 82 -0.68 10.43 4.14
C HIS A 82 -0.80 11.36 2.92
N GLN A 83 0.33 11.78 2.33
CA GLN A 83 0.35 12.79 1.25
C GLN A 83 0.41 12.21 -0.17
N ARG A 84 0.84 10.95 -0.35
CA ARG A 84 1.15 10.37 -1.67
C ARG A 84 0.56 8.98 -1.84
N ASN A 85 0.36 8.60 -3.10
CA ASN A 85 -0.07 7.25 -3.49
C ASN A 85 0.96 6.19 -3.07
N GLU A 86 0.49 4.97 -2.85
CA GLU A 86 1.24 3.82 -2.34
C GLU A 86 2.50 3.51 -3.16
N SER A 87 2.48 3.79 -4.46
CA SER A 87 3.64 3.65 -5.36
C SER A 87 4.84 4.51 -4.95
N THR A 88 4.63 5.71 -4.37
CA THR A 88 5.74 6.54 -3.88
C THR A 88 6.37 5.94 -2.62
N CYS A 89 5.57 5.33 -1.74
CA CYS A 89 6.08 4.67 -0.55
C CYS A 89 6.93 3.45 -0.90
N PHE A 90 6.57 2.73 -1.97
CA PHE A 90 7.37 1.62 -2.46
C PHE A 90 8.73 2.09 -2.96
N GLU A 91 8.79 3.10 -3.83
CA GLU A 91 10.06 3.63 -4.35
C GLU A 91 11.01 4.02 -3.22
N ILE A 92 10.50 4.70 -2.18
CA ILE A 92 11.30 5.09 -1.02
C ILE A 92 11.81 3.86 -0.26
N THR A 93 10.98 2.83 -0.10
CA THR A 93 11.39 1.55 0.51
C THR A 93 12.45 0.85 -0.32
N TRP A 94 12.23 0.71 -1.61
CA TRP A 94 13.16 0.12 -2.55
C TRP A 94 14.51 0.85 -2.52
N PHE A 95 14.50 2.18 -2.48
CA PHE A 95 15.71 3.00 -2.34
C PHE A 95 16.43 2.78 -1.01
N VAL A 96 15.70 2.64 0.11
CA VAL A 96 16.29 2.44 1.45
C VAL A 96 16.90 1.04 1.57
N PHE A 97 16.20 0.00 1.10
CA PHE A 97 16.62 -1.40 1.26
C PHE A 97 17.69 -1.84 0.24
N LEU A 98 17.67 -1.36 -1.02
CA LEU A 98 18.71 -1.73 -2.00
C LEU A 98 20.00 -0.92 -1.90
N ARG A 99 19.98 0.27 -1.28
CA ARG A 99 21.20 1.06 -1.06
C ARG A 99 21.90 0.76 0.27
N GLY A 100 21.43 -0.24 1.02
CA GLY A 100 22.10 -0.71 2.25
C GLY A 100 22.23 0.39 3.31
N ILE A 101 21.19 1.20 3.50
CA ILE A 101 21.17 2.20 4.59
C ILE A 101 20.85 1.55 5.94
N PHE A 102 20.53 0.24 5.99
CA PHE A 102 20.60 -0.60 7.18
C PHE A 102 21.04 -2.01 6.81
#